data_AF-A0A354ZI67-F1
#
_entry.id   AF-A0A354ZI67-F1
#
_cell.length_a   1.000
_cell.length_b   1.000
_cell.length_c   1.000
_cell.angle_alpha   90.00
_cell.angle_beta   90.00
_cell.angle_gamma   90.00
#
_symmetry.space_group_name_H-M   'P 1'
#
loop_
_entity.id
_entity.type
_entity.pdbx_description
1 polymer ?
#
loop_
_entity_poly.entity_id
_entity_poly.type
_entity_poly.pdbx_seq_one_letter_code
_entity_poly.pdbx_strand_id
1 'polypeptide(L)' 'MGLSHRQIAESLQVAHSTVGDVIRRANGVGLGWPIPDSMPWNDAEHLFGPGNTNEPKTRPMPKWEQIHREL' A
#
# COMPACT_ATOMS: atom_id res chain seq x y z
N MET A 1 23.14 1.14 4.43
CA MET A 1 22.43 2.21 3.70
C MET A 1 21.78 1.56 2.50
N GLY A 2 20.45 1.46 2.51
CA GLY A 2 19.69 0.76 1.46
C GLY A 2 19.46 1.60 0.22
N LEU A 3 18.86 1.01 -0.81
CA LEU A 3 18.41 1.71 -2.00
C LEU A 3 17.25 2.66 -1.67
N SER A 4 17.23 3.84 -2.29
CA SER A 4 16.06 4.71 -2.24
C SER A 4 14.89 4.09 -3.01
N HIS A 5 13.65 4.46 -2.66
CA HIS A 5 12.47 4.05 -3.40
C HIS A 5 12.57 4.35 -4.91
N ARG A 6 13.27 5.43 -5.31
CA ARG A 6 13.45 5.80 -6.72
C ARG A 6 14.39 4.84 -7.43
N GLN A 7 15.49 4.46 -6.78
CA GLN A 7 16.42 3.46 -7.32
C GLN A 7 15.77 2.07 -7.44
N ILE A 8 14.93 1.68 -6.47
CA ILE A 8 14.16 0.43 -6.54
C ILE A 8 13.18 0.47 -7.71
N ALA A 9 12.44 1.58 -7.86
CA ALA A 9 11.47 1.77 -8.94
C ALA A 9 12.12 1.73 -10.33
N GLU A 10 13.26 2.40 -10.49
CA GLU A 10 14.05 2.38 -11.73
C GLU A 10 14.56 0.97 -12.06
N SER A 11 15.03 0.21 -11.06
CA SER A 11 15.49 -1.17 -11.29
C SER A 11 14.37 -2.14 -11.68
N LEU A 12 13.16 -1.93 -11.15
CA LEU A 12 12.00 -2.81 -11.37
C LEU A 12 11.07 -2.30 -12.48
N GLN A 13 11.34 -1.13 -13.06
CA GLN A 13 10.52 -0.46 -14.07
C GLN A 13 9.05 -0.29 -13.62
N VAL A 14 8.85 0.12 -12.36
CA VAL A 14 7.54 0.42 -11.77
C VAL A 14 7.47 1.87 -11.32
N ALA A 15 6.25 2.36 -11.01
CA ALA A 15 6.11 3.69 -10.44
C ALA A 15 6.73 3.75 -9.02
N HIS A 16 7.38 4.87 -8.69
CA HIS A 16 7.90 5.13 -7.34
C HIS A 16 6.83 5.01 -6.25
N SER A 17 5.59 5.42 -6.55
CA SER A 17 4.44 5.26 -5.65
C SER A 17 4.15 3.79 -5.34
N THR A 18 4.25 2.90 -6.33
CA THR A 18 4.05 1.45 -6.14
C THR A 18 5.06 0.89 -5.15
N VAL A 19 6.33 1.31 -5.22
CA VAL A 19 7.37 0.90 -4.25
C VAL A 19 6.99 1.35 -2.83
N GLY A 20 6.59 2.61 -2.68
CA GLY A 20 6.13 3.13 -1.38
C GLY A 20 4.92 2.39 -0.82
N ASP A 21 3.94 2.09 -1.68
CA ASP A 21 2.73 1.35 -1.30
C ASP A 21 3.04 -0.08 -0.86
N VAL A 22 3.92 -0.79 -1.59
CA VAL A 22 4.34 -2.15 -1.23
C VAL A 22 5.09 -2.16 0.10
N ILE A 23 6.05 -1.24 0.31
CA ILE A 23 6.79 -1.13 1.58
C ILE A 23 5.85 -0.78 2.74
N ARG A 24 4.91 0.14 2.52
CA ARG A 24 3.89 0.47 3.52
C ARG A 24 3.03 -0.75 3.88
N ARG A 25 2.61 -1.54 2.90
CA ARG A 25 1.83 -2.77 3.14
C ARG A 25 2.64 -3.81 3.91
N ALA A 26 3.89 -4.05 3.51
CA ALA A 26 4.81 -4.94 4.22
C ALA A 26 4.98 -4.55 5.70
N ASN A 27 5.25 -3.27 5.97
CA ASN A 27 5.32 -2.77 7.35
C ASN A 27 4.00 -2.92 8.11
N GLY A 28 2.86 -2.73 7.44
CA GLY A 28 1.52 -2.90 8.02
C GLY A 28 1.22 -4.32 8.50
N VAL A 29 1.88 -5.33 7.93
CA VAL A 29 1.79 -6.74 8.35
C VAL A 29 2.99 -7.18 9.19
N GLY A 30 3.84 -6.24 9.62
CA GLY A 30 5.04 -6.53 10.41
C GLY A 30 6.18 -7.19 9.64
N LEU A 31 6.12 -7.20 8.31
CA LEU A 31 7.17 -7.75 7.46
C LEU A 31 8.29 -6.73 7.27
N GLY A 32 9.45 -7.00 7.87
CA GLY A 32 10.67 -6.21 7.71
C GLY A 32 11.54 -6.69 6.54
N TRP A 33 12.61 -5.93 6.28
CA TRP A 33 13.70 -6.32 5.37
C TRP A 33 15.00 -6.48 6.17
N PRO A 34 15.84 -7.50 5.92
CA PRO A 34 15.65 -8.59 4.95
C PRO A 34 14.56 -9.57 5.37
N ILE A 35 13.95 -10.24 4.38
CA ILE A 35 12.94 -11.29 4.65
C ILE A 35 13.64 -12.48 5.31
N PRO A 36 13.07 -13.09 6.35
CA PRO A 36 13.64 -14.29 6.97
C PRO A 36 13.71 -15.46 5.98
N ASP A 37 14.83 -16.18 5.93
CA ASP A 37 14.99 -17.36 5.06
C ASP A 37 14.00 -18.50 5.42
N SER A 38 13.49 -18.49 6.66
CA SER A 38 12.46 -19.41 7.13
C SER A 38 11.05 -19.08 6.64
N MET A 39 10.84 -17.95 5.97
CA MET A 39 9.54 -17.55 5.45
C MET A 39 9.34 -18.09 4.02
N PRO A 40 8.45 -19.06 3.82
CA PRO A 40 8.14 -19.55 2.49
C PRO A 40 7.34 -18.49 1.70
N TRP A 41 7.49 -18.51 0.38
CA TRP A 41 6.85 -17.55 -0.53
C TRP A 41 5.33 -17.49 -0.37
N ASN A 42 4.69 -18.65 -0.16
CA ASN A 42 3.25 -18.76 0.05
C ASN A 42 2.79 -17.94 1.28
N ASP A 43 3.55 -17.94 2.38
CA ASP A 43 3.21 -17.19 3.58
C ASP A 43 3.31 -15.68 3.34
N ALA A 44 4.30 -15.25 2.56
CA ALA A 44 4.39 -13.85 2.12
C ALA A 44 3.18 -13.47 1.24
N GLU A 45 2.80 -14.31 0.28
CA GLU A 45 1.61 -14.07 -0.55
C GLU A 45 0.32 -13.94 0.29
N HIS A 46 0.13 -14.80 1.30
CA HIS A 46 -1.02 -14.70 2.20
C HIS A 46 -1.02 -13.40 3.01
N LEU A 47 0.15 -12.90 3.44
CA LEU A 47 0.26 -11.62 4.15
C LEU A 47 -0.09 -10.42 3.25
N PHE A 48 0.27 -10.46 1.96
CA PHE A 48 -0.10 -9.42 0.99
C PHE A 48 -1.55 -9.56 0.48
N GLY A 49 -2.13 -10.76 0.57
CA GLY A 49 -3.36 -11.20 -0.10
C GLY A 49 -4.67 -10.50 0.24
N PRO A 50 -4.99 -10.12 1.50
CA PRO A 50 -6.28 -9.46 1.77
C PRO A 50 -6.21 -7.92 1.75
N GLY A 51 -5.01 -7.33 1.67
CA GLY A 51 -4.82 -5.87 1.80
C GLY A 51 -5.23 -5.04 0.57
N ASN A 52 -5.57 -5.71 -0.52
CA ASN A 52 -6.19 -5.10 -1.69
C ASN A 52 -7.68 -5.44 -1.70
N THR A 53 -8.36 -5.24 -0.56
CA THR A 53 -9.79 -4.94 -0.64
C THR A 53 -9.88 -3.72 -1.55
N ASN A 54 -10.33 -3.91 -2.79
CA ASN A 54 -10.88 -2.84 -3.63
C ASN A 54 -12.16 -2.27 -3.00
N GLU A 55 -12.24 -2.27 -1.67
CA GLU A 55 -13.28 -1.62 -0.91
C GLU A 55 -13.13 -0.13 -1.22
N PRO A 56 -14.16 0.46 -1.83
CA PRO A 56 -14.15 1.88 -2.07
C PRO A 56 -13.98 2.55 -0.71
N LYS A 57 -12.92 3.36 -0.55
CA LYS A 57 -12.77 4.22 0.62
C LYS A 57 -14.06 5.04 0.72
N THR A 58 -14.88 4.78 1.75
CA THR A 58 -16.12 5.51 1.97
C THR A 58 -15.78 6.98 2.21
N ARG A 59 -15.85 7.79 1.17
CA ARG A 59 -15.73 9.24 1.30
C ARG A 59 -17.00 9.71 2.00
N PRO A 60 -16.91 10.44 3.12
CA PRO A 60 -18.10 10.98 3.76
C PRO A 60 -18.85 11.82 2.73
N MET A 61 -20.13 11.51 2.51
CA MET A 61 -20.98 12.32 1.64
C MET A 61 -21.12 13.72 2.25
N PRO A 62 -21.10 14.77 1.41
CA PRO A 62 -21.33 16.12 1.91
C PRO A 62 -22.73 16.25 2.50
N LYS A 63 -22.89 17.11 3.51
CA LYS A 63 -24.20 17.47 4.06
C LYS A 63 -24.95 18.34 3.04
N TRP A 64 -25.71 17.71 2.15
CA TRP A 64 -26.46 18.39 1.07
C TRP A 64 -27.41 19.49 1.57
N GLU A 65 -27.92 19.38 2.80
CA GLU A 65 -28.74 20.40 3.47
C GLU A 65 -28.03 21.76 3.62
N GLN A 66 -26.70 21.79 3.70
CA GLN A 66 -25.94 23.05 3.72
C GLN A 66 -25.70 23.61 2.32
N ILE A 67 -25.44 22.75 1.33
CA ILE A 67 -25.14 23.17 -0.06
C ILE A 67 -26.35 23.87 -0.71
N HIS A 68 -27.58 23.42 -0.39
CA HIS A 68 -28.80 24.00 -0.96
C HIS A 68 -29.24 25.33 -0.32
N ARG A 69 -28.55 25.81 0.73
CA ARG A 69 -28.86 27.09 1.38
C ARG A 69 -27.97 28.25 0.93
N GLU A 70 -26.95 27.98 0.11
CA GLU A 70 -25.99 28.97 -0.40
C GLU A 70 -26.16 29.26 -1.91
N LEU A 71 -27.18 28.67 -2.54
CA LEU A 71 -27.65 28.98 -3.89
C LEU A 71 -29.00 29.71 -3.81
#